data_AF-A0AAP8HV63-F1
#
_entry.id   AF-A0AAP8HV63-F1
#
_cell.length_a   1.000
_cell.length_b   1.000
_cell.length_c   1.000
_cell.angle_alpha   90.00
_cell.angle_beta   90.00
_cell.angle_gamma   90.00
#
_symmetry.space_group_name_H-M   'P 1'
#
loop_
_entity.id
_entity.type
_entity.pdbx_description
1 polymer ?
#
loop_
_entity_poly.entity_id
_entity_poly.type
_entity_poly.pdbx_seq_one_letter_code
_entity_poly.pdbx_strand_id
1 'polypeptide(L)'
;KEITVGGDARITRTGSWIRHWKLDELPQLIDVLAGDMSVVGPRPEVPRYVALYPAALRQVVLSVRPGITDLASIRFRHENELLAQASDPEQAYREQILPEKLRLQSEYVRTRSFIGDLAILLGTFTAIFKR
;
A
#
# COMPACT_ATOMS: atom_id res chain seq x y z
N LYS A 1 0.44 12.60 13.90
CA LYS A 1 0.51 12.68 12.43
C LYS A 1 1.08 11.35 11.92
N GLU A 2 0.27 10.52 11.27
CA GLU A 2 0.68 9.18 10.77
C GLU A 2 1.14 9.20 9.30
N ILE A 3 0.98 10.33 8.61
CA ILE A 3 1.61 10.55 7.30
C ILE A 3 3.08 10.89 7.57
N THR A 4 3.97 10.02 7.11
CA THR A 4 5.42 10.20 7.30
C THR A 4 5.95 11.01 6.12
N VAL A 5 5.96 12.34 6.27
CA VAL A 5 6.65 13.22 5.33
C VAL A 5 8.15 13.11 5.60
N GLY A 6 8.98 13.06 4.55
CA GLY A 6 10.42 12.79 4.63
C GLY A 6 11.15 13.57 5.73
N GLY A 7 12.11 12.91 6.39
CA GLY A 7 12.90 13.50 7.48
C GLY A 7 12.25 13.42 8.87
N ASP A 8 11.58 12.31 9.18
CA ASP A 8 10.99 12.12 10.52
C ASP A 8 12.10 12.04 11.59
N ALA A 9 12.16 13.06 12.45
CA ALA A 9 13.12 13.21 13.54
C ALA A 9 13.07 12.08 14.59
N ARG A 10 12.10 11.16 14.48
CA ARG A 10 11.94 9.98 15.35
C ARG A 10 12.76 8.76 14.90
N ILE A 11 13.42 8.82 13.73
CA ILE A 11 14.24 7.71 13.23
C ILE A 11 15.61 7.73 13.93
N THR A 12 15.81 6.83 14.88
CA THR A 12 17.11 6.61 15.53
C THR A 12 18.11 5.96 14.56
N ARG A 13 19.42 6.01 14.86
CA ARG A 13 20.46 5.35 14.04
C ARG A 13 20.19 3.85 13.83
N THR A 14 19.61 3.18 14.83
CA THR A 14 19.15 1.79 14.75
C THR A 14 17.90 1.64 13.88
N GLY A 15 16.92 2.55 13.99
CA GLY A 15 15.75 2.57 13.10
C GLY A 15 16.11 2.80 11.63
N SER A 16 17.16 3.60 11.37
CA SER A 16 17.72 3.79 10.02
C SER A 16 18.36 2.50 9.48
N TRP A 17 19.10 1.75 10.31
CA TRP A 17 19.65 0.44 9.92
C TRP A 17 18.55 -0.59 9.62
N ILE A 18 17.52 -0.70 10.46
CA ILE A 18 16.39 -1.63 10.23
C ILE A 18 15.68 -1.34 8.91
N ARG A 19 15.40 -0.05 8.62
CA ARG A 19 14.85 0.38 7.32
C ARG A 19 15.81 0.14 6.16
N HIS A 20 17.11 0.31 6.37
CA HIS A 20 18.12 0.09 5.34
C HIS A 20 18.15 -1.38 4.90
N TRP A 21 18.01 -2.31 5.85
CA TRP A 21 17.97 -3.75 5.59
C TRP A 21 16.56 -4.29 5.28
N LYS A 22 15.54 -3.42 5.21
CA LYS A 22 14.12 -3.79 5.02
C LYS A 22 13.63 -4.92 5.94
N LEU A 23 14.20 -5.02 7.13
CA LEU A 23 13.84 -6.07 8.10
C LEU A 23 12.44 -5.86 8.67
N ASP A 24 11.85 -4.68 8.46
CA ASP A 24 10.46 -4.33 8.77
C ASP A 24 9.43 -5.05 7.88
N GLU A 25 9.84 -5.59 6.73
CA GLU A 25 8.95 -6.33 5.83
C GLU A 25 8.98 -7.86 6.07
N LEU A 26 9.92 -8.37 6.87
CA LEU A 26 10.01 -9.81 7.21
C LEU A 26 8.78 -10.36 7.96
N PRO A 27 8.18 -9.64 8.92
CA PRO A 27 6.94 -10.10 9.57
C PRO A 27 5.81 -10.34 8.56
N GLN A 28 5.65 -9.47 7.57
CA GLN A 28 4.61 -9.63 6.54
C GLN A 28 4.83 -10.89 5.70
N LEU A 29 6.08 -11.29 5.46
CA LEU A 29 6.38 -12.55 4.77
C LEU A 29 5.98 -13.77 5.62
N ILE A 30 6.15 -13.69 6.95
CA ILE A 30 5.67 -14.72 7.87
C ILE A 30 4.14 -14.80 7.82
N ASP A 31 3.43 -13.66 7.80
CA ASP A 31 1.97 -13.62 7.70
C ASP A 31 1.46 -14.24 6.38
N VAL A 32 2.22 -14.09 5.28
CA VAL A 32 1.92 -14.79 4.02
C VAL A 32 2.06 -16.31 4.17
N LEU A 33 3.12 -16.77 4.84
CA LEU A 33 3.34 -18.20 5.09
C LEU A 33 2.31 -18.80 6.07
N ALA A 34 1.87 -18.01 7.06
CA ALA A 34 0.80 -18.36 7.99
C ALA A 34 -0.59 -18.35 7.32
N GLY A 35 -0.71 -17.70 6.16
CA GLY A 35 -1.95 -17.63 5.38
C GLY A 35 -2.87 -16.47 5.77
N ASP A 36 -2.41 -15.55 6.61
CA ASP A 36 -3.15 -14.33 6.99
C ASP A 36 -3.06 -13.25 5.90
N MET A 37 -1.95 -13.22 5.17
CA MET A 37 -1.72 -12.34 4.02
C MET A 37 -1.53 -13.12 2.71
N SER A 38 -1.58 -12.39 1.60
CA SER A 38 -1.17 -12.84 0.27
C SER A 38 0.06 -12.04 -0.19
N VAL A 39 0.81 -12.56 -1.16
CA VAL A 39 1.89 -11.78 -1.79
C VAL A 39 1.28 -10.64 -2.62
N VAL A 40 0.23 -10.94 -3.38
CA VAL A 40 -0.51 -9.97 -4.20
C VAL A 40 -1.93 -9.84 -3.67
N GLY A 41 -2.39 -8.61 -3.48
CA GLY A 41 -3.71 -8.32 -2.93
C GLY A 41 -3.80 -6.88 -2.43
N PRO A 42 -5.00 -6.34 -2.21
CA PRO A 42 -5.17 -4.98 -1.70
C PRO A 42 -4.32 -4.76 -0.44
N ARG A 43 -3.45 -3.75 -0.47
CA ARG A 43 -2.60 -3.44 0.67
C ARG A 43 -3.47 -2.97 1.85
N PRO A 44 -3.22 -3.45 3.09
CA PRO A 44 -4.03 -3.04 4.23
C PRO A 44 -3.90 -1.54 4.47
N GLU A 45 -5.04 -0.90 4.65
CA GLU A 45 -5.15 0.55 4.89
C GLU A 45 -5.39 0.84 6.37
N VAL A 46 -5.00 2.03 6.83
CA VAL A 46 -5.23 2.45 8.22
C VAL A 46 -6.74 2.46 8.53
N PRO A 47 -7.18 1.94 9.70
CA PRO A 47 -8.61 1.81 10.03
C PRO A 47 -9.44 3.09 9.87
N ARG A 48 -8.85 4.27 10.14
CA ARG A 48 -9.53 5.56 9.94
C ARG A 48 -9.90 5.84 8.48
N TYR A 49 -9.08 5.43 7.52
CA TYR A 49 -9.34 5.62 6.10
C TYR A 49 -10.29 4.55 5.58
N VAL A 50 -10.18 3.31 6.08
CA VAL A 50 -11.16 2.25 5.82
C VAL A 50 -12.57 2.66 6.26
N ALA A 51 -12.69 3.42 7.36
CA ALA A 51 -13.97 3.95 7.81
C ALA A 51 -14.61 4.97 6.84
N LEU A 52 -13.83 5.57 5.93
CA LEU A 52 -14.31 6.51 4.90
C LEU A 52 -14.77 5.80 3.62
N TYR A 53 -14.56 4.49 3.50
CA TYR A 53 -14.88 3.77 2.28
C TYR A 53 -16.39 3.69 2.05
N PRO A 54 -16.88 3.86 0.81
CA PRO A 54 -18.23 3.47 0.44
C PRO A 54 -18.48 2.00 0.79
N ALA A 55 -19.61 1.69 1.45
CA ALA A 55 -19.88 0.36 1.99
C ALA A 55 -19.73 -0.77 0.95
N ALA A 56 -20.20 -0.56 -0.28
CA ALA A 56 -20.09 -1.53 -1.36
C ALA A 56 -18.65 -1.84 -1.76
N LEU A 57 -17.78 -0.81 -1.84
CA LEU A 57 -16.37 -1.00 -2.19
C LEU A 57 -15.58 -1.57 -1.02
N ARG A 58 -15.91 -1.16 0.21
CA ARG A 58 -15.32 -1.71 1.42
C ARG A 58 -15.53 -3.22 1.51
N GLN A 59 -16.76 -3.69 1.26
CA GLN A 59 -17.07 -5.12 1.28
C GLN A 59 -16.27 -5.89 0.22
N VAL A 60 -16.13 -5.35 -0.99
CA VAL A 60 -15.34 -5.97 -2.05
C VAL A 60 -13.86 -6.05 -1.66
N VAL A 61 -13.25 -4.94 -1.27
CA VAL A 61 -11.80 -4.89 -0.98
C VAL A 61 -11.43 -5.74 0.23
N LEU A 62 -12.28 -5.77 1.26
CA LEU A 62 -12.06 -6.57 2.48
C LEU A 62 -12.51 -8.04 2.33
N SER A 63 -13.03 -8.46 1.17
CA SER A 63 -13.44 -9.85 0.94
C SER A 63 -12.28 -10.81 0.63
N VAL A 64 -11.09 -10.27 0.40
CA VAL A 64 -9.87 -11.02 0.09
C VAL A 64 -8.80 -10.78 1.15
N ARG A 65 -7.83 -11.68 1.23
CA ARG A 65 -6.66 -11.48 2.10
C ARG A 65 -5.87 -10.25 1.64
N PRO A 66 -5.38 -9.43 2.59
CA PRO A 66 -4.53 -8.30 2.26
C PRO A 66 -3.23 -8.76 1.59
N GLY A 67 -2.69 -7.94 0.71
CA GLY A 67 -1.45 -8.23 -0.02
C GLY A 67 -0.25 -7.43 0.46
N ILE A 68 0.96 -7.97 0.25
CA ILE A 68 2.21 -7.22 0.38
C ILE A 68 2.29 -6.14 -0.72
N THR A 69 1.87 -6.48 -1.95
CA THR A 69 1.85 -5.55 -3.09
C THR A 69 0.52 -5.56 -3.85
N ASP A 70 0.17 -4.42 -4.42
CA ASP A 70 -0.94 -4.22 -5.34
C ASP A 70 -0.63 -3.15 -6.40
N LEU A 71 -1.51 -3.04 -7.40
CA LEU A 71 -1.42 -2.03 -8.44
C LEU A 71 -1.45 -0.59 -7.87
N ALA A 72 -2.19 -0.38 -6.78
CA ALA A 72 -2.25 0.91 -6.09
C ALA A 72 -0.88 1.29 -5.50
N SER A 73 -0.17 0.36 -4.86
CA SER A 73 1.16 0.55 -4.29
C SER A 73 2.22 0.86 -5.35
N ILE A 74 2.11 0.25 -6.54
CA ILE A 74 2.99 0.56 -7.67
C ILE A 74 2.71 1.98 -8.17
N ARG A 75 1.43 2.32 -8.39
CA ARG A 75 1.00 3.62 -8.93
C ARG A 75 1.35 4.77 -7.99
N PHE A 76 1.18 4.57 -6.69
CA PHE A 76 1.40 5.56 -5.65
C PHE A 76 2.70 5.32 -4.88
N ARG A 77 3.73 4.74 -5.52
CA ARG A 77 5.03 4.46 -4.87
C ARG A 77 5.71 5.71 -4.29
N HIS A 78 5.46 6.88 -4.90
CA HIS A 78 5.97 8.19 -4.50
C HIS A 78 4.90 9.05 -3.82
N GLU A 79 3.89 8.42 -3.22
CA GLU A 79 2.78 9.09 -2.52
C GLU A 79 3.24 10.16 -1.54
N ASN A 80 4.27 9.87 -0.73
CA ASN A 80 4.78 10.83 0.24
C ASN A 80 5.32 12.11 -0.42
N GLU A 81 5.92 12.02 -1.61
CA GLU A 81 6.43 13.18 -2.35
C GLU A 81 5.29 14.00 -2.96
N LEU A 82 4.23 13.32 -3.43
CA LEU A 82 3.00 13.98 -3.90
C LEU A 82 2.31 14.73 -2.75
N LEU A 83 2.20 14.09 -1.58
CA LEU A 83 1.58 14.67 -0.40
C LEU A 83 2.43 15.79 0.23
N ALA A 84 3.76 15.72 0.13
CA ALA A 84 4.65 16.76 0.65
C ALA A 84 4.49 18.12 -0.06
N GLN A 85 3.98 18.11 -1.30
CA GLN A 85 3.72 19.33 -2.09
C GLN A 85 2.33 19.93 -1.83
N ALA A 86 1.44 19.18 -1.18
CA ALA A 86 0.09 19.63 -0.90
C ALA A 86 0.04 20.57 0.31
N SER A 87 -0.78 21.62 0.24
CA SER A 87 -1.03 22.53 1.36
C SER A 87 -1.68 21.83 2.56
N ASP A 88 -2.57 20.87 2.29
CA ASP A 88 -3.13 19.94 3.28
C ASP A 88 -2.94 18.49 2.79
N PRO A 89 -1.93 17.77 3.30
CA PRO A 89 -1.67 16.38 2.93
C PRO A 89 -2.81 15.41 3.27
N GLU A 90 -3.54 15.65 4.36
CA GLU A 90 -4.61 14.74 4.79
C GLU A 90 -5.84 14.89 3.89
N GLN A 91 -6.19 16.12 3.53
CA GLN A 91 -7.24 16.38 2.55
C GLN A 91 -6.87 15.83 1.17
N ALA A 92 -5.65 16.11 0.68
CA ALA A 92 -5.17 15.61 -0.60
C ALA A 92 -5.21 14.08 -0.68
N TYR A 93 -4.82 13.40 0.41
CA TYR A 93 -4.92 11.94 0.49
C TYR A 93 -6.37 11.46 0.32
N ARG A 94 -7.29 12.03 1.11
CA ARG A 94 -8.69 11.58 1.17
C ARG A 94 -9.44 11.83 -0.14
N GLU A 95 -9.18 12.94 -0.81
CA GLU A 95 -9.95 13.37 -1.97
C GLU A 95 -9.34 12.92 -3.30
N GLN A 96 -8.02 12.75 -3.37
CA GLN A 96 -7.34 12.47 -4.64
C GLN A 96 -6.77 11.06 -4.70
N ILE A 97 -6.16 10.59 -3.61
CA ILE A 97 -5.41 9.32 -3.61
C ILE A 97 -6.30 8.15 -3.20
N LEU A 98 -7.03 8.29 -2.10
CA LEU A 98 -7.85 7.23 -1.53
C LEU A 98 -8.91 6.69 -2.50
N PRO A 99 -9.64 7.53 -3.27
CA PRO A 99 -10.63 7.03 -4.23
C PRO A 99 -9.99 6.22 -5.36
N GLU A 100 -8.83 6.66 -5.86
CA GLU A 100 -8.11 5.94 -6.92
C GLU A 100 -7.49 4.64 -6.42
N LYS A 101 -6.91 4.63 -5.20
CA LYS A 101 -6.47 3.39 -4.54
C LYS A 101 -7.62 2.39 -4.46
N LEU A 102 -8.76 2.83 -3.95
CA LEU A 102 -9.93 1.98 -3.77
C LEU A 102 -10.49 1.46 -5.11
N ARG A 103 -10.49 2.28 -6.15
CA ARG A 103 -10.88 1.88 -7.50
C ARG A 103 -9.99 0.74 -8.00
N LEU A 104 -8.67 0.91 -7.97
CA LEU A 104 -7.70 -0.10 -8.40
C LEU A 104 -7.81 -1.40 -7.59
N GLN A 105 -7.97 -1.29 -6.28
CA GLN A 105 -8.13 -2.44 -5.39
C GLN A 105 -9.44 -3.20 -5.68
N SER A 106 -10.55 -2.48 -5.86
CA SER A 106 -11.84 -3.10 -6.19
C SER A 106 -11.83 -3.77 -7.57
N GLU A 107 -11.15 -3.16 -8.54
CA GLU A 107 -10.95 -3.71 -9.88
C GLU A 107 -10.13 -4.99 -9.82
N TYR A 108 -9.01 -4.97 -9.09
CA TYR A 108 -8.18 -6.15 -8.85
C TYR A 108 -9.00 -7.30 -8.26
N VAL A 109 -9.79 -7.06 -7.21
CA VAL A 109 -10.61 -8.13 -6.59
C VAL A 109 -11.60 -8.73 -7.59
N ARG A 110 -12.19 -7.91 -8.45
CA ARG A 110 -13.18 -8.35 -9.45
C ARG A 110 -12.56 -9.13 -10.61
N THR A 111 -11.32 -8.81 -11.00
CA THR A 111 -10.65 -9.38 -12.19
C THR A 111 -9.46 -10.25 -11.84
N ARG A 112 -9.30 -10.60 -10.55
CA ARG A 112 -8.15 -11.37 -10.05
C ARG A 112 -7.89 -12.62 -10.88
N SER A 113 -6.64 -12.80 -11.26
CA SER A 113 -6.19 -13.95 -12.04
C SER A 113 -4.70 -14.18 -11.78
N PHE A 114 -4.26 -15.42 -11.95
CA PHE A 114 -2.85 -15.79 -11.77
C PHE A 114 -1.90 -14.97 -12.67
N ILE A 115 -2.28 -14.74 -13.92
CA ILE A 115 -1.49 -13.92 -14.86
C ILE A 115 -1.46 -12.45 -14.42
N GLY A 116 -2.60 -11.93 -13.93
CA GLY A 116 -2.67 -10.59 -13.34
C GLY A 116 -1.74 -10.43 -12.13
N ASP A 117 -1.72 -11.42 -11.24
CA ASP A 117 -0.82 -11.43 -10.08
C ASP A 117 0.65 -11.43 -10.50
N LEU A 118 1.02 -12.26 -11.48
CA LEU A 118 2.39 -12.28 -12.02
C LEU A 118 2.78 -10.92 -12.64
N ALA A 119 1.86 -10.27 -13.36
CA ALA A 119 2.09 -8.95 -13.92
C ALA A 119 2.30 -7.89 -12.82
N ILE A 120 1.55 -7.93 -11.73
CA ILE A 120 1.72 -7.02 -10.58
C ILE A 120 3.07 -7.28 -9.89
N LEU A 121 3.46 -8.54 -9.72
CA LEU A 121 4.78 -8.90 -9.17
C LEU A 121 5.92 -8.34 -10.01
N LEU A 122 5.87 -8.54 -11.33
CA LEU A 122 6.86 -8.00 -12.26
C LEU A 122 6.85 -6.46 -12.26
N GLY A 123 5.67 -5.85 -12.22
CA GLY A 123 5.52 -4.40 -12.08
C GLY A 123 6.15 -3.87 -10.79
N THR A 124 5.94 -4.55 -9.68
CA THR A 124 6.53 -4.23 -8.38
C THR A 124 8.05 -4.34 -8.44
N PHE A 125 8.57 -5.45 -8.98
CA PHE A 125 10.00 -5.67 -9.13
C PHE A 125 10.65 -4.58 -9.98
N THR A 126 10.11 -4.28 -11.16
CA THR A 126 10.64 -3.23 -12.03
C THR A 126 10.53 -1.83 -11.43
N ALA A 127 9.48 -1.55 -10.65
CA ALA A 127 9.31 -0.29 -9.93
C ALA A 127 10.36 -0.09 -8.83
N ILE A 128 10.98 -1.14 -8.29
CA ILE A 128 12.10 -1.00 -7.34
C ILE A 128 13.35 -0.45 -8.04
N PHE A 129 13.60 -0.83 -9.29
CA PHE A 129 14.80 -0.41 -10.04
C PHE A 129 14.64 0.92 -10.77
N LYS A 130 13.41 1.32 -11.11
CA LYS A 130 13.14 2.66 -11.63
C LYS A 130 13.21 3.63 -10.46
N ARG A 131 14.23 4.49 -10.38
CA ARG A 131 14.26 5.60 -9.42
C ARG A 131 13.17 6.60 -9.81
#